data_AF-A0A6I1W1D9-F1
#
_entry.id   AF-A0A6I1W1D9-F1
#
_cell.length_a   1.000
_cell.length_b   1.000
_cell.length_c   1.000
_cell.angle_alpha   90.00
_cell.angle_beta   90.00
_cell.angle_gamma   90.00
#
_symmetry.space_group_name_H-M   'P 1'
#
loop_
_entity.id
_entity.type
_entity.pdbx_description
1 polymer ?
#
loop_
_entity_poly.entity_id
_entity_poly.type
_entity_poly.pdbx_seq_one_letter_code
_entity_poly.pdbx_strand_id
1 'polypeptide(L)'
;QLADLPGVLYLAANLETALAEVHYHQDKYWANIHGLNYERFVFRGLCCSFTDASMKDATALPMSDAIYNPDVYTHSHALGKAVKDARCPGLRYNSVRLEGNHCWALMT
;
A
#
# COMPACT_ATOMS: atom_id res chain seq x y z
N GLN A 1 7.43 -15.07 -22.31
CA GLN A 1 8.51 -14.63 -21.40
C GLN A 1 7.86 -13.66 -20.40
N LEU A 2 7.40 -14.18 -19.25
CA LEU A 2 6.53 -13.48 -18.28
C LEU A 2 7.07 -13.68 -16.85
N ALA A 3 8.41 -13.67 -16.70
CA ALA A 3 9.08 -14.11 -15.48
C ALA A 3 9.65 -12.99 -14.58
N ASP A 4 9.61 -11.71 -15.01
CA ASP A 4 10.24 -10.61 -14.26
C ASP A 4 9.30 -9.41 -14.06
N LEU A 5 8.08 -9.63 -13.56
CA LEU A 5 7.31 -8.53 -12.96
C LEU A 5 7.65 -8.51 -11.47
N PRO A 6 8.60 -7.66 -11.02
CA PRO A 6 8.90 -7.56 -9.61
C PRO A 6 7.64 -7.15 -8.83
N GLY A 7 7.40 -7.86 -7.74
CA GLY A 7 6.33 -7.55 -6.80
C GLY A 7 6.60 -6.27 -6.03
N VAL A 8 5.59 -5.82 -5.30
CA VAL A 8 5.72 -4.72 -4.35
C VAL A 8 5.23 -5.22 -3.00
N LEU A 9 6.05 -5.08 -1.97
CA LEU A 9 5.65 -5.38 -0.60
C LEU A 9 5.17 -4.09 0.07
N TYR A 10 3.90 -4.09 0.48
CA TYR A 10 3.28 -2.97 1.18
C TYR A 10 3.37 -3.17 2.69
N LEU A 11 3.84 -2.14 3.39
CA LEU A 11 4.00 -2.10 4.84
C LEU A 11 3.34 -0.84 5.41
N ALA A 12 2.96 -0.89 6.68
CA ALA A 12 2.41 0.25 7.40
C ALA A 12 3.19 0.51 8.69
N ALA A 13 3.12 1.75 9.22
CA ALA A 13 3.96 2.19 10.35
C ALA A 13 3.68 1.44 11.65
N ASN A 14 2.46 0.95 11.79
CA ASN A 14 2.03 0.14 12.90
C ASN A 14 0.95 -0.84 12.43
N LEU A 15 0.65 -1.80 13.32
CA LEU A 15 -0.36 -2.82 13.06
C LEU A 15 -1.75 -2.22 12.84
N GLU A 16 -2.09 -1.13 13.52
CA GLU A 16 -3.39 -0.46 13.39
C GLU A 16 -3.60 0.07 11.96
N THR A 17 -2.60 0.74 11.40
CA THR A 17 -2.61 1.21 10.02
C THR A 17 -2.71 0.03 9.05
N ALA A 18 -1.94 -1.03 9.28
CA ALA A 18 -2.01 -2.25 8.46
C ALA A 18 -3.41 -2.89 8.50
N LEU A 19 -4.04 -2.93 9.68
CA LEU A 19 -5.40 -3.44 9.83
C LEU A 19 -6.42 -2.56 9.11
N ALA A 20 -6.29 -1.24 9.14
CA ALA A 20 -7.17 -0.32 8.40
C ALA A 20 -7.09 -0.54 6.88
N GLU A 21 -5.88 -0.72 6.34
CA GLU A 21 -5.66 -1.06 4.92
C GLU A 21 -6.26 -2.42 4.57
N VAL A 22 -5.97 -3.46 5.36
CA VAL A 22 -6.51 -4.81 5.13
C VAL A 22 -8.03 -4.81 5.20
N HIS A 23 -8.63 -4.19 6.21
CA HIS A 23 -10.08 -4.11 6.37
C HIS A 23 -10.73 -3.49 5.13
N TYR A 24 -10.27 -2.31 4.69
CA TYR A 24 -10.84 -1.65 3.51
C TYR A 24 -10.74 -2.51 2.24
N HIS A 25 -9.56 -3.07 1.96
CA HIS A 25 -9.35 -3.83 0.74
C HIS A 25 -10.08 -5.17 0.73
N GLN A 26 -10.14 -5.84 1.89
CA GLN A 26 -10.89 -7.08 2.04
C GLN A 26 -12.39 -6.80 1.91
N ASP A 27 -12.94 -5.85 2.65
CA ASP A 27 -14.37 -5.48 2.55
C ASP A 27 -14.78 -5.14 1.12
N LYS A 28 -13.98 -4.31 0.44
CA LYS A 28 -14.24 -3.94 -0.96
C LYS A 28 -14.21 -5.14 -1.90
N TYR A 29 -13.30 -6.10 -1.67
CA TYR A 29 -13.22 -7.31 -2.48
C TYR A 29 -14.42 -8.23 -2.24
N TRP A 30 -14.76 -8.49 -0.97
CA TRP A 30 -15.82 -9.41 -0.59
C TRP A 30 -17.23 -8.87 -0.89
N ALA A 31 -17.43 -7.56 -0.82
CA ALA A 31 -18.69 -6.92 -1.20
C ALA A 31 -19.10 -7.20 -2.66
N ASN A 32 -18.14 -7.58 -3.52
CA ASN A 32 -18.38 -7.90 -4.93
C ASN A 32 -18.53 -9.41 -5.21
N ILE A 33 -18.51 -10.27 -4.18
CA ILE A 33 -18.62 -11.72 -4.34
C ILE A 33 -20.02 -12.18 -3.89
N HIS A 34 -20.75 -12.78 -4.82
CA HIS A 34 -22.06 -13.36 -4.53
C HIS A 34 -21.94 -14.78 -3.96
N GLY A 35 -22.82 -15.12 -3.02
CA GLY A 35 -22.91 -16.47 -2.45
C GLY A 35 -21.98 -16.73 -1.25
N LEU A 36 -21.37 -15.68 -0.69
CA LEU A 36 -20.75 -15.75 0.63
C LEU A 36 -21.83 -16.04 1.67
N ASN A 37 -21.63 -17.07 2.50
CA ASN A 37 -22.56 -17.45 3.57
C ASN A 37 -21.96 -17.14 4.94
N TYR A 38 -20.93 -17.92 5.33
CA TYR A 38 -20.29 -17.85 6.65
C TYR A 38 -18.79 -18.17 6.55
N GLU A 39 -18.11 -17.50 5.63
CA GLU A 39 -16.67 -17.65 5.44
C GLU A 39 -15.92 -16.98 6.60
N ARG A 40 -14.90 -17.67 7.11
CA ARG A 40 -13.97 -17.13 8.11
C ARG A 40 -12.62 -16.90 7.46
N PHE A 41 -12.18 -15.64 7.42
CA PHE A 41 -10.86 -15.27 6.96
C PHE A 41 -9.92 -15.07 8.14
N VAL A 42 -8.73 -15.65 8.05
CA VAL A 42 -7.69 -15.55 9.08
C VAL A 42 -6.50 -14.84 8.48
N PHE A 43 -6.16 -13.69 9.05
CA PHE A 43 -4.98 -12.91 8.67
C PHE A 43 -3.91 -13.03 9.75
N ARG A 44 -2.65 -12.83 9.36
CA ARG A 44 -1.51 -12.77 10.27
C ARG A 44 -0.82 -11.42 10.09
N GLY A 45 -0.53 -10.76 11.20
CA GLY A 45 0.36 -9.60 11.20
C GLY A 45 1.80 -10.06 11.01
N LEU A 46 2.52 -9.39 10.09
CA LEU A 46 3.96 -9.53 9.94
C LEU A 46 4.61 -8.22 10.39
N CYS A 47 5.41 -8.28 11.44
CA CYS A 47 6.22 -7.15 11.89
C CYS A 47 7.66 -7.35 11.41
N CYS A 48 8.27 -6.30 10.88
CA CYS A 48 9.65 -6.33 10.43
C CYS A 48 10.35 -5.00 10.73
N SER A 49 11.67 -5.05 10.73
CA SER A 49 12.54 -3.87 10.79
C SER A 49 13.30 -3.75 9.49
N PHE A 50 13.41 -2.55 8.95
CA PHE A 50 14.14 -2.25 7.72
C PHE A 50 14.66 -0.80 7.77
N THR A 51 15.52 -0.45 6.83
CA THR A 51 16.01 0.93 6.66
C THR A 51 15.33 1.54 5.44
N ASP A 52 14.76 2.73 5.58
CA ASP A 52 14.12 3.47 4.49
C ASP A 52 15.07 4.42 3.75
N ALA A 53 16.38 4.28 3.98
CA ALA A 53 17.41 5.06 3.31
C ALA A 53 17.31 4.91 1.78
N SER A 54 17.43 6.03 1.07
CA SER A 54 17.31 6.10 -0.40
C SER A 54 15.93 5.78 -0.98
N MET A 55 14.90 5.56 -0.15
CA MET A 55 13.52 5.52 -0.62
C MET A 55 13.06 6.91 -1.06
N LYS A 56 12.12 6.95 -2.00
CA LYS A 56 11.40 8.19 -2.29
C LYS A 56 10.44 8.49 -1.16
N ASP A 57 10.26 9.78 -0.87
CA ASP A 57 9.40 10.22 0.21
C ASP A 57 8.31 11.14 -0.33
N ALA A 58 7.07 10.67 -0.27
CA ALA A 58 5.88 11.42 -0.64
C ALA A 58 5.17 12.00 0.59
N THR A 59 5.64 11.76 1.83
CA THR A 59 4.94 12.25 3.03
C THR A 59 4.95 13.78 3.13
N ALA A 60 5.85 14.45 2.42
CA ALA A 60 5.89 15.90 2.30
C ALA A 60 4.77 16.49 1.41
N LEU A 61 4.12 15.68 0.59
CA LEU A 61 2.98 16.11 -0.22
C LEU A 61 1.71 16.20 0.66
N PRO A 62 0.87 17.22 0.45
CA PRO A 62 -0.38 17.36 1.21
C PRO A 62 -1.34 16.22 0.88
N MET A 63 -2.21 15.84 1.83
CA MET A 63 -3.26 14.82 1.59
C MET A 63 -4.26 15.18 0.49
N SER A 64 -4.29 16.46 0.06
CA SER A 64 -5.08 16.92 -1.10
C SER A 64 -4.43 16.61 -2.44
N ASP A 65 -3.18 16.13 -2.47
CA ASP A 65 -2.50 15.71 -3.70
C ASP A 65 -3.22 14.50 -4.34
N ALA A 66 -3.26 14.47 -5.66
CA ALA A 66 -3.97 13.45 -6.43
C ALA A 66 -3.43 12.03 -6.20
N ILE A 67 -2.18 11.88 -5.75
CA ILE A 67 -1.62 10.57 -5.38
C ILE A 67 -2.33 9.94 -4.17
N TYR A 68 -2.99 10.75 -3.34
CA TYR A 68 -3.70 10.33 -2.14
C TYR A 68 -5.20 10.11 -2.36
N ASN A 69 -5.65 10.01 -3.61
CA ASN A 69 -7.04 9.67 -3.89
C ASN A 69 -7.37 8.25 -3.36
N PRO A 70 -8.33 8.10 -2.44
CA PRO A 70 -8.60 6.82 -1.78
C PRO A 70 -9.24 5.78 -2.69
N ASP A 71 -9.89 6.19 -3.78
CA ASP A 71 -10.68 5.30 -4.64
C ASP A 71 -10.10 5.16 -6.05
N VAL A 72 -9.34 6.17 -6.51
CA VAL A 72 -8.77 6.24 -7.86
C VAL A 72 -7.24 6.23 -7.81
N TYR A 73 -6.66 5.08 -8.11
CA TYR A 73 -5.23 4.82 -7.96
C TYR A 73 -4.38 5.24 -9.18
N THR A 74 -4.92 5.98 -10.14
CA THR A 74 -4.19 6.32 -11.38
C THR A 74 -2.89 7.07 -11.11
N HIS A 75 -2.92 8.09 -10.23
CA HIS A 75 -1.75 8.91 -9.91
C HIS A 75 -0.76 8.17 -9.00
N SER A 76 -1.24 7.41 -8.02
CA SER A 76 -0.38 6.59 -7.15
C SER A 76 0.28 5.45 -7.92
N HIS A 77 -0.40 4.82 -8.88
CA HIS A 77 0.20 3.84 -9.79
C HIS A 77 1.26 4.47 -10.69
N ALA A 78 1.01 5.67 -11.23
CA ALA A 78 2.00 6.38 -12.03
C ALA A 78 3.26 6.72 -11.21
N LEU A 79 3.09 7.16 -9.96
CA LEU A 79 4.18 7.39 -9.03
C LEU A 79 4.95 6.09 -8.72
N GLY A 80 4.24 5.01 -8.38
CA GLY A 80 4.86 3.70 -8.14
C GLY A 80 5.67 3.20 -9.33
N LYS A 81 5.15 3.38 -10.55
CA LYS A 81 5.89 3.09 -11.78
C LYS A 81 7.14 3.95 -11.92
N ALA A 82 7.06 5.25 -11.66
CA ALA A 82 8.21 6.14 -11.72
C ALA A 82 9.30 5.76 -10.69
N VAL A 83 8.92 5.38 -9.46
CA VAL A 83 9.84 4.90 -8.41
C VAL A 83 10.55 3.62 -8.86
N LYS A 84 9.81 2.68 -9.45
CA LYS A 84 10.35 1.44 -10.02
C LYS A 84 11.29 1.70 -11.19
N ASP A 85 10.89 2.53 -12.15
CA ASP A 85 11.70 2.86 -13.33
C ASP A 85 12.99 3.60 -12.93
N ALA A 86 12.95 4.38 -11.84
CA ALA A 86 14.11 5.02 -11.23
C ALA A 86 14.98 4.07 -10.37
N ARG A 87 14.63 2.78 -10.29
CA ARG A 87 15.33 1.76 -9.48
C ARG A 87 15.50 2.15 -8.01
N CYS A 88 14.55 2.89 -7.47
CA CYS A 88 14.53 3.24 -6.06
C CYS A 88 14.08 2.02 -5.24
N PRO A 89 14.63 1.80 -4.03
CA PRO A 89 14.30 0.63 -3.21
C PRO A 89 12.86 0.65 -2.68
N GLY A 90 12.22 1.82 -2.66
CA GLY A 90 10.85 1.94 -2.21
C GLY A 90 10.34 3.38 -2.20
N LEU A 91 9.10 3.50 -1.75
CA LEU A 91 8.38 4.76 -1.57
C LEU A 91 7.75 4.78 -0.17
N ARG A 92 7.98 5.84 0.59
CA ARG A 92 7.21 6.18 1.80
C ARG A 92 6.11 7.19 1.45
N TYR A 93 4.91 7.01 1.97
CA TYR A 93 3.76 7.86 1.68
C TYR A 93 2.78 7.91 2.86
N ASN A 94 1.91 8.93 2.92
CA ASN A 94 0.87 9.04 3.95
C ASN A 94 -0.23 7.99 3.73
N SER A 95 -0.74 7.38 4.81
CA SER A 95 -1.88 6.45 4.69
C SER A 95 -3.16 7.22 4.36
N VAL A 96 -3.94 6.67 3.42
CA VAL A 96 -5.29 7.13 3.07
C VAL A 96 -6.38 6.39 3.85
N ARG A 97 -5.99 5.53 4.80
CA ARG A 97 -6.90 4.73 5.66
C ARG A 97 -6.77 5.08 7.13
N LEU A 98 -5.61 5.56 7.55
CA LEU A 98 -5.42 6.07 8.89
C LEU A 98 -4.64 7.39 8.85
N GLU A 99 -5.34 8.50 9.12
CA GLU A 99 -4.76 9.84 9.08
C GLU A 99 -3.59 9.97 10.08
N GLY A 100 -2.58 10.75 9.70
CA GLY A 100 -1.38 10.97 10.52
C GLY A 100 -0.40 9.78 10.56
N ASN A 101 -0.70 8.69 9.85
CA ASN A 101 0.18 7.53 9.72
C ASN A 101 0.79 7.43 8.31
N HIS A 102 1.79 6.56 8.18
CA HIS A 102 2.52 6.36 6.93
C HIS A 102 2.60 4.89 6.55
N CYS A 103 2.79 4.67 5.26
CA CYS A 103 2.98 3.37 4.64
C CYS A 103 4.23 3.37 3.76
N TRP A 104 4.72 2.18 3.44
CA TRP A 104 5.82 1.95 2.50
C TRP A 104 5.39 0.98 1.41
N ALA A 105 5.92 1.22 0.22
CA ALA A 105 5.90 0.29 -0.90
C ALA A 105 7.36 -0.07 -1.22
N LEU A 106 7.77 -1.28 -0.86
CA LEU A 106 9.12 -1.79 -1.11
C LEU A 106 9.17 -2.45 -2.48
N MET A 107 10.12 -2.02 -3.31
CA MET A 107 10.34 -2.58 -4.64
C MET A 107 11.24 -3.82 -4.51
N THR A 108 10.77 -4.97 -5.00
CA THR A 108 11.53 -6.24 -4.99
C THR A 108 12.23 -6.53 -6.30
#